data_AF-A0A6M0LEN1-F1
#
_entry.id   AF-A0A6M0LEN1-F1
#
_cell.length_a   1.000
_cell.length_b   1.000
_cell.length_c   1.000
_cell.angle_alpha   90.00
_cell.angle_beta   90.00
_cell.angle_gamma   90.00
#
_symmetry.space_group_name_H-M   'P 1'
#
loop_
_entity.id
_entity.type
_entity.pdbx_description
1 polymer ?
#
loop_
_entity_poly.entity_id
_entity_poly.type
_entity_poly.pdbx_seq_one_letter_code
_entity_poly.pdbx_strand_id
1 'polypeptide(L)'
;MTFIRERRSKMRVIKDVINRDYLLQLILRKGSSICHLADSIGVSRNTISRIVNGYTVPSLEVVHLIRDFLALDDVEVVAIFHPK
;
A
#
# COMPACT_ATOMS: atom_id res chain seq x y z
N MET A 1 18.47 29.31 20.50
CA MET A 1 18.09 27.93 20.87
C MET A 1 16.62 27.80 20.50
N THR A 2 16.24 27.10 19.43
CA THR A 2 16.08 25.62 19.44
C THR A 2 16.25 25.09 18.00
N PHE A 3 17.28 24.29 17.78
CA PHE A 3 17.44 23.49 16.56
C PHE A 3 16.49 22.30 16.66
N ILE A 4 15.31 22.40 16.02
CA ILE A 4 14.49 21.22 15.78
C ILE A 4 15.17 20.44 14.66
N ARG A 5 15.93 19.43 15.08
CA ARG A 5 16.47 18.36 14.23
C ARG A 5 15.29 17.63 13.60
N GLU A 6 14.77 18.13 12.49
CA GLU A 6 13.86 17.38 11.65
C GLU A 6 14.70 16.37 10.89
N ARG A 7 14.85 15.18 11.49
CA ARG A 7 15.39 13.99 10.83
C ARG A 7 14.48 13.65 9.64
N ARG A 8 14.60 14.37 8.53
CA ARG A 8 14.36 13.82 7.19
C ARG A 8 15.50 12.85 6.90
N SER A 9 15.59 11.81 7.71
CA SER A 9 16.37 10.63 7.39
C SER A 9 15.88 10.19 6.02
N LYS A 10 16.81 10.12 5.07
CA LYS A 10 16.66 9.47 3.76
C LYS A 10 15.79 8.21 3.87
N MET A 11 14.46 8.33 3.80
CA MET A 11 13.62 7.19 3.50
C MET A 11 13.95 6.90 2.05
N ARG A 12 14.77 5.87 1.80
CA ARG A 12 14.81 5.25 0.48
C ARG A 12 13.36 4.90 0.20
N VAL A 13 12.73 5.69 -0.68
CA VAL A 13 11.40 5.36 -1.17
C VAL A 13 11.60 4.01 -1.83
N ILE A 14 10.96 2.98 -1.30
CA ILE A 14 11.02 1.65 -1.88
C ILE A 14 10.00 1.64 -3.03
N LYS A 15 10.13 2.64 -3.91
CA LYS A 15 9.14 3.05 -4.91
C LYS A 15 8.94 1.95 -5.96
N ASP A 16 9.89 1.02 -6.03
CA ASP A 16 9.96 -0.06 -7.01
C ASP A 16 9.42 -1.40 -6.49
N VAL A 17 8.79 -1.44 -5.30
CA VAL A 17 8.20 -2.67 -4.73
C VAL A 17 6.69 -2.78 -4.92
N ILE A 18 6.02 -1.66 -5.20
CA ILE A 18 4.56 -1.63 -5.31
C ILE A 18 4.14 -0.95 -6.60
N ASN A 19 3.43 -1.69 -7.45
CA ASN A 19 2.78 -1.16 -8.63
C ASN A 19 1.51 -0.38 -8.24
N ARG A 20 1.73 0.88 -7.82
CA ARG A 20 0.69 1.79 -7.33
C ARG A 20 -0.47 1.94 -8.32
N ASP A 21 -0.16 2.19 -9.59
CA ASP A 21 -1.20 2.53 -10.57
C ASP A 21 -2.10 1.33 -10.85
N TYR A 22 -1.53 0.13 -10.87
CA TYR A 22 -2.32 -1.09 -11.02
C TYR A 22 -3.21 -1.36 -9.80
N LEU A 23 -2.68 -1.21 -8.59
CA LEU A 23 -3.48 -1.34 -7.36
C LEU A 23 -4.65 -0.34 -7.32
N LEU A 24 -4.42 0.91 -7.72
CA LEU A 24 -5.47 1.93 -7.81
C LEU A 24 -6.55 1.57 -8.83
N GLN A 25 -6.16 1.06 -10.00
CA GLN A 25 -7.12 0.62 -11.01
C GLN A 25 -8.02 -0.50 -10.49
N LEU A 26 -7.47 -1.48 -9.76
CA LEU A 26 -8.24 -2.58 -9.18
C LEU A 26 -9.21 -2.10 -8.08
N ILE A 27 -8.77 -1.20 -7.21
CA ILE A 27 -9.63 -0.56 -6.20
C ILE A 27 -10.81 0.17 -6.86
N LEU A 28 -10.54 0.92 -7.93
CA LEU A 28 -11.56 1.65 -8.69
C LEU A 28 -12.50 0.71 -9.44
N ARG A 29 -12.01 -0.38 -10.04
CA ARG A 29 -12.84 -1.40 -10.70
C ARG A 29 -13.82 -2.06 -9.74
N LYS A 30 -13.44 -2.20 -8.46
CA LYS A 30 -14.32 -2.68 -7.39
C LYS A 30 -15.27 -1.59 -6.84
N GLY A 31 -15.26 -0.38 -7.42
CA GLY A 31 -16.10 0.74 -6.96
C GLY A 31 -15.73 1.25 -5.56
N SER A 32 -14.48 1.03 -5.13
CA SER A 32 -14.00 1.39 -3.80
C SER A 32 -12.99 2.54 -3.84
N SER A 33 -12.63 3.04 -2.66
CA SER A 33 -11.54 4.01 -2.46
C SER A 33 -10.48 3.43 -1.54
N ILE A 34 -9.29 4.05 -1.49
CA ILE A 34 -8.25 3.66 -0.51
C ILE A 34 -8.79 3.71 0.92
N CYS A 35 -9.56 4.75 1.26
CA CYS A 35 -10.14 4.89 2.59
C CYS A 35 -11.11 3.74 2.88
N HIS A 36 -11.98 3.41 1.92
CA HIS A 36 -12.92 2.31 2.07
C HIS A 36 -12.23 0.95 2.20
N LEU A 37 -11.19 0.69 1.40
CA LEU A 37 -10.33 -0.49 1.54
C LEU A 37 -9.77 -0.57 2.96
N ALA A 38 -9.12 0.49 3.42
CA ALA A 38 -8.48 0.56 4.74
C ALA A 38 -9.48 0.25 5.87
N ASP A 39 -10.63 0.93 5.84
CA ASP A 39 -11.70 0.76 6.83
C ASP A 39 -12.26 -0.67 6.79
N SER A 40 -12.41 -1.25 5.60
CA SER A 40 -12.97 -2.60 5.41
C SER A 40 -12.06 -3.72 5.91
N ILE A 41 -10.74 -3.55 5.79
CA ILE A 41 -9.76 -4.55 6.22
C ILE A 41 -9.21 -4.28 7.64
N GLY A 42 -9.75 -3.26 8.34
CA GLY A 42 -9.33 -2.92 9.69
C GLY A 42 -7.90 -2.37 9.79
N VAL A 43 -7.35 -1.82 8.70
CA VAL A 43 -6.01 -1.24 8.66
C VAL A 43 -6.12 0.28 8.61
N SER A 44 -5.24 1.00 9.33
CA SER A 44 -5.31 2.47 9.32
C SER A 44 -5.13 3.04 7.91
N ARG A 45 -5.91 4.08 7.58
CA ARG A 45 -5.81 4.80 6.29
C ARG A 45 -4.39 5.32 6.03
N ASN A 46 -3.69 5.74 7.08
CA ASN A 46 -2.29 6.16 7.00
C ASN A 46 -1.38 4.99 6.60
N THR A 47 -1.57 3.81 7.17
CA THR A 47 -0.82 2.59 6.81
C THR A 47 -1.05 2.22 5.34
N ILE A 48 -2.30 2.18 4.88
CA ILE A 48 -2.60 1.86 3.47
C ILE A 48 -2.02 2.93 2.53
N SER A 49 -2.13 4.21 2.88
CA SER A 49 -1.50 5.29 2.11
C SER A 49 0.02 5.12 2.00
N ARG A 50 0.69 4.72 3.10
CA ARG A 50 2.12 4.44 3.09
C ARG A 50 2.50 3.25 2.22
N ILE A 51 1.69 2.20 2.23
CA ILE A 51 1.86 1.03 1.36
C ILE A 51 1.69 1.44 -0.11
N VAL A 52 0.54 2.02 -0.46
CA VAL A 52 0.23 2.43 -1.86
C VAL A 52 1.30 3.36 -2.44
N ASN A 53 1.90 4.22 -1.62
CA ASN A 53 2.94 5.15 -2.06
C ASN A 53 4.38 4.59 -1.93
N GLY A 54 4.56 3.31 -1.59
CA GLY A 54 5.87 2.66 -1.52
C GLY A 54 6.75 3.14 -0.35
N TYR A 55 6.16 3.73 0.69
CA TYR A 55 6.85 4.15 1.91
C TYR A 55 6.99 3.03 2.93
N THR A 56 6.27 1.92 2.77
CA THR A 56 6.27 0.79 3.70
C THR A 56 5.91 -0.49 2.95
N VAL A 57 6.65 -1.58 3.21
CA VAL A 57 6.32 -2.91 2.70
C VAL A 57 5.22 -3.50 3.59
N PRO A 58 4.10 -3.97 3.02
CA PRO A 58 3.04 -4.60 3.80
C PRO A 58 3.51 -5.93 4.38
N SER A 59 2.96 -6.33 5.53
CA SER A 59 3.09 -7.71 6.01
C SER A 59 2.30 -8.66 5.10
N LEU A 60 2.64 -9.95 5.14
CA LEU A 60 1.90 -10.98 4.39
C LEU A 60 0.40 -11.00 4.76
N GLU A 61 0.09 -10.76 6.04
CA GLU A 61 -1.29 -10.64 6.51
C GLU A 61 -2.03 -9.50 5.82
N VAL A 62 -1.43 -8.31 5.71
CA VAL A 62 -2.03 -7.16 5.02
C VAL A 62 -2.18 -7.45 3.51
N VAL A 63 -1.24 -8.18 2.91
CA VAL A 63 -1.36 -8.62 1.51
C VAL A 63 -2.57 -9.54 1.33
N HIS A 64 -2.77 -10.52 2.22
CA HIS A 64 -3.94 -11.40 2.17
C HIS A 64 -5.25 -10.63 2.37
N LEU A 65 -5.28 -9.68 3.31
CA LEU A 65 -6.46 -8.83 3.51
C LEU A 65 -6.80 -8.02 2.25
N ILE A 66 -5.79 -7.45 1.57
CA ILE A 66 -5.99 -6.73 0.32
C ILE A 66 -6.44 -7.68 -0.79
N ARG A 67 -5.84 -8.87 -0.91
CA ARG A 67 -6.21 -9.92 -1.87
C ARG A 67 -7.68 -10.29 -1.70
N ASP A 68 -8.09 -10.62 -0.48
CA ASP A 68 -9.44 -11.08 -0.18
C ASP A 68 -10.45 -9.93 -0.38
N PHE A 69 -10.11 -8.71 0.04
CA PHE A 69 -10.96 -7.55 -0.20
C PHE A 69 -11.10 -7.23 -1.68
N LEU A 70 -10.07 -7.36 -2.50
CA LEU A 70 -10.14 -7.06 -3.93
C LEU A 70 -10.52 -8.27 -4.79
N ALA A 71 -10.63 -9.47 -4.20
CA ALA A 71 -10.83 -10.75 -4.87
C ALA A 71 -9.77 -11.04 -5.95
N LEU A 72 -8.51 -10.80 -5.61
CA LEU A 72 -7.37 -10.95 -6.51
C LEU A 72 -6.90 -12.41 -6.59
N ASP A 73 -6.41 -12.81 -7.75
CA ASP A 73 -5.64 -14.03 -7.91
C ASP A 73 -4.14 -13.84 -7.58
N ASP A 74 -3.39 -14.94 -7.54
CA ASP A 74 -1.95 -14.89 -7.21
C ASP A 74 -1.14 -14.10 -8.25
N VAL A 75 -1.56 -14.09 -9.53
CA VAL A 75 -0.87 -13.35 -10.59
C VAL A 75 -1.02 -11.85 -10.37
N GLU A 76 -2.22 -11.39 -10.02
CA GLU A 76 -2.51 -9.99 -9.71
C GLU A 76 -1.79 -9.54 -8.43
N VAL A 77 -1.79 -10.37 -7.38
CA VAL A 77 -1.04 -10.08 -6.14
C VAL A 77 0.44 -9.87 -6.43
N VAL A 78 1.01 -10.77 -7.22
CA VAL A 78 2.42 -10.73 -7.64
C VAL A 78 2.69 -9.50 -8.51
N ALA A 79 1.80 -9.13 -9.42
CA ALA A 79 1.92 -7.93 -10.25
C ALA A 79 1.84 -6.61 -9.44
N ILE A 80 1.20 -6.63 -8.27
CA ILE A 80 1.11 -5.47 -7.37
C ILE A 80 2.33 -5.38 -6.45
N PHE A 81 2.70 -6.47 -5.78
CA PHE A 81 3.66 -6.46 -4.66
C PHE A 81 5.06 -6.98 -5.01
N HIS A 82 5.46 -6.89 -6.28
CA HIS A 82 6.78 -7.34 -6.71
C HIS A 82 7.89 -6.30 -6.46
N PRO A 83 8.94 -6.64 -5.68
CA PRO A 83 10.20 -5.92 -5.73
C PRO A 83 10.84 -6.10 -7.12
N LYS A 84 11.08 -5.01 -7.84
CA LYS A 84 12.09 -4.99 -8.91
C LYS A 84 13.51 -4.99 -8.34
#